data_AF-R7H0Y4-F1
#
_entry.id   AF-R7H0Y4-F1
#
_cell.length_a   1.000
_cell.length_b   1.000
_cell.length_c   1.000
_cell.angle_alpha   90.00
_cell.angle_beta   90.00
_cell.angle_gamma   90.00
#
_symmetry.space_group_name_H-M   'P 1'
#
loop_
_entity.id
_entity.type
_entity.pdbx_description
1 polymer ?
#
loop_
_entity_poly.entity_id
_entity_poly.type
_entity_poly.pdbx_seq_one_letter_code
_entity_poly.pdbx_strand_id
1 'polypeptide(L)'
;MDRHIKNGMVSMGVWIIFLVVLFGSYLTITDTPFSCLLDEETGGFISATFFIAWALIWFGIGRHYSLDYELKEQAFIKKYEGIDETIRLTMFKKAYFSNIAHMLSRVFFIAVPFYVAANVKDTVTLKNCIYIAILMIASIALYGYYKKNNVKDITL
;
A
#
# COMPACT_ATOMS: atom_id res chain seq x y z
N MET A 1 7.80 24.16 -3.53
CA MET A 1 6.73 23.25 -3.08
C MET A 1 7.29 22.39 -1.97
N ASP A 2 6.60 22.30 -0.83
CA ASP A 2 7.02 21.48 0.32
C ASP A 2 7.25 20.01 -0.09
N ARG A 3 8.31 19.38 0.45
CA ARG A 3 8.70 18.01 0.08
C ARG A 3 7.61 17.00 0.44
N HIS A 4 6.92 17.18 1.56
CA HIS A 4 5.86 16.27 2.00
C HIS A 4 4.61 16.44 1.15
N ILE A 5 4.27 17.66 0.75
CA ILE A 5 3.20 17.92 -0.23
C ILE A 5 3.54 17.24 -1.57
N LYS A 6 4.78 17.37 -2.05
CA LYS A 6 5.23 16.68 -3.27
C LYS A 6 5.06 15.16 -3.17
N ASN A 7 5.48 14.56 -2.06
CA ASN A 7 5.35 13.12 -1.84
C ASN A 7 3.89 12.67 -1.72
N GLY A 8 3.02 13.48 -1.12
CA GLY A 8 1.57 13.29 -1.14
C GLY A 8 1.02 13.28 -2.56
N MET A 9 1.40 14.26 -3.39
CA MET A 9 0.97 14.32 -4.80
C MET A 9 1.46 13.13 -5.62
N VAL A 10 2.70 12.67 -5.39
CA VAL A 10 3.23 11.47 -6.06
C VAL A 10 2.43 10.24 -5.66
N SER A 11 2.15 10.06 -4.36
CA SER A 11 1.33 8.93 -3.88
C SER A 11 -0.06 8.94 -4.51
N MET A 12 -0.71 10.10 -4.55
CA MET A 12 -2.00 10.29 -5.20
C MET A 12 -1.92 9.98 -6.70
N GLY A 13 -0.91 10.50 -7.41
CA GLY A 13 -0.72 10.30 -8.84
C GLY A 13 -0.50 8.83 -9.21
N VAL A 14 0.35 8.13 -8.46
CA VAL A 14 0.57 6.68 -8.63
C VAL A 14 -0.75 5.91 -8.45
N TRP A 15 -1.54 6.27 -7.45
CA TRP A 15 -2.83 5.64 -7.22
C TRP A 15 -3.83 5.92 -8.35
N ILE A 16 -3.90 7.15 -8.85
CA ILE A 16 -4.76 7.50 -9.99
C ILE A 16 -4.37 6.69 -11.23
N ILE A 17 -3.07 6.60 -11.54
CA ILE A 17 -2.57 5.79 -12.66
C ILE A 17 -2.96 4.32 -12.48
N PHE A 18 -2.82 3.78 -11.26
CA PHE A 18 -3.23 2.41 -10.97
C PHE A 18 -4.73 2.19 -11.24
N LEU A 19 -5.61 3.11 -10.80
CA LEU A 19 -7.04 3.01 -11.07
C LEU A 19 -7.35 3.12 -12.57
N VAL A 20 -6.69 4.01 -13.30
CA VAL A 20 -6.86 4.14 -14.76
C VAL A 20 -6.49 2.84 -15.47
N VAL A 21 -5.39 2.21 -15.09
CA VAL A 21 -4.97 0.92 -15.66
C VAL A 21 -5.95 -0.20 -15.27
N LEU A 22 -6.36 -0.25 -14.00
CA LEU A 22 -7.27 -1.28 -13.50
C LEU A 22 -8.65 -1.20 -14.17
N PHE A 23 -9.28 -0.03 -14.17
CA PHE A 23 -10.58 0.15 -14.79
C PHE A 23 -10.49 0.11 -16.32
N GLY A 24 -9.46 0.72 -16.92
CA GLY A 24 -9.24 0.68 -18.36
C GLY A 24 -9.09 -0.75 -18.89
N SER A 25 -8.28 -1.58 -18.22
CA SER A 25 -8.16 -3.00 -18.57
C SER A 25 -9.46 -3.77 -18.37
N TYR A 26 -10.18 -3.54 -17.28
CA TYR A 26 -11.48 -4.17 -17.03
C TYR A 26 -12.50 -3.84 -18.14
N LEU A 27 -12.67 -2.56 -18.49
CA LEU A 27 -13.57 -2.13 -19.56
C LEU A 27 -13.18 -2.72 -20.92
N THR A 28 -11.89 -2.78 -21.22
CA THR A 28 -11.37 -3.35 -22.48
C THR A 28 -11.60 -4.85 -22.58
N ILE A 29 -11.47 -5.59 -21.47
CA ILE A 29 -11.65 -7.05 -21.45
C ILE A 29 -13.13 -7.44 -21.50
N THR A 30 -14.02 -6.60 -20.95
CA THR A 30 -15.45 -6.90 -20.81
C THR A 30 -16.33 -6.22 -21.86
N ASP A 31 -15.74 -5.44 -22.78
CA ASP A 31 -16.44 -4.59 -23.76
C ASP A 31 -17.56 -3.74 -23.12
N THR A 32 -17.36 -3.34 -21.85
CA THR A 32 -18.35 -2.56 -21.12
C THR A 32 -18.14 -1.06 -21.34
N PRO A 33 -19.22 -0.27 -21.49
CA PRO A 33 -19.11 1.17 -21.63
C PRO A 33 -18.70 1.83 -20.32
N PHE A 34 -17.92 2.91 -20.40
CA PHE A 34 -17.48 3.67 -19.22
C PHE A 34 -18.64 4.18 -18.34
N SER A 35 -19.82 4.39 -18.93
CA SER A 35 -21.02 4.79 -18.21
C SER A 35 -21.40 3.83 -17.08
N CYS A 36 -21.03 2.55 -17.18
CA CYS A 36 -21.26 1.54 -16.14
C CYS A 36 -20.48 1.82 -14.83
N LEU A 37 -19.41 2.63 -14.88
CA LEU A 37 -18.66 3.05 -13.69
C LEU A 37 -19.26 4.32 -13.04
N LEU A 38 -20.12 5.02 -13.75
CA LEU A 38 -20.83 6.19 -13.25
C LEU A 38 -22.15 5.73 -12.64
N ASP A 39 -22.42 6.19 -11.42
CA ASP A 39 -23.70 5.93 -10.78
C ASP A 39 -24.84 6.55 -11.59
N GLU A 40 -25.71 5.72 -12.17
CA GLU A 40 -26.83 6.18 -13.01
C GLU A 40 -27.84 6.98 -12.20
N GLU A 41 -28.05 6.65 -10.92
CA GLU A 41 -29.04 7.31 -10.05
C GLU A 41 -28.68 8.77 -9.75
N THR A 42 -27.40 9.10 -9.67
CA THR A 42 -26.93 10.47 -9.43
C THR A 42 -26.23 11.12 -10.62
N GLY A 43 -26.31 10.52 -11.81
CA GLY A 43 -25.61 11.00 -13.00
C GLY A 43 -24.08 11.04 -12.85
N GLY A 44 -23.53 10.14 -12.03
CA GLY A 44 -22.09 10.00 -11.78
C GLY A 44 -21.52 10.86 -10.65
N PHE A 45 -22.33 11.67 -9.95
CA PHE A 45 -21.86 12.56 -8.88
C PHE A 45 -21.25 11.78 -7.70
N ILE A 46 -21.89 10.69 -7.27
CA ILE A 46 -21.38 9.85 -6.17
C ILE A 46 -20.05 9.20 -6.57
N SER A 47 -19.97 8.61 -7.77
CA SER A 47 -18.73 7.99 -8.28
C SER A 47 -17.58 9.00 -8.34
N ALA A 48 -17.84 10.23 -8.81
CA ALA A 48 -16.84 11.29 -8.87
C ALA A 48 -16.39 11.75 -7.46
N THR A 49 -17.33 11.91 -6.54
CA THR A 49 -17.04 12.32 -5.16
C THR A 49 -16.22 11.24 -4.44
N PHE A 50 -16.58 9.97 -4.62
CA PHE A 50 -15.81 8.84 -4.09
C PHE A 50 -14.39 8.84 -4.65
N PHE A 51 -14.23 9.04 -5.96
CA PHE A 51 -12.91 9.09 -6.59
C PHE A 51 -12.03 10.22 -6.02
N ILE A 52 -12.60 11.42 -5.86
CA ILE A 52 -11.88 12.58 -5.28
C ILE A 52 -11.54 12.33 -3.80
N ALA A 53 -12.50 11.87 -3.01
CA ALA A 53 -12.29 11.56 -1.59
C ALA A 53 -11.18 10.53 -1.43
N TRP A 54 -11.18 9.49 -2.27
CA TRP A 54 -10.17 8.45 -2.25
C TRP A 54 -8.79 8.97 -2.68
N ALA A 55 -8.73 9.85 -3.69
CA ALA A 55 -7.49 10.52 -4.09
C ALA A 55 -6.90 11.37 -2.95
N LEU A 56 -7.75 12.08 -2.21
CA LEU A 56 -7.34 12.88 -1.04
C LEU A 56 -6.82 12.00 0.11
N ILE A 57 -7.41 10.81 0.34
CA ILE A 57 -6.90 9.84 1.31
C ILE A 57 -5.48 9.42 0.93
N TRP A 58 -5.23 9.06 -0.33
CA TRP A 58 -3.89 8.67 -0.79
C TRP A 58 -2.89 9.81 -0.74
N PHE A 59 -3.33 11.04 -1.02
CA PHE A 59 -2.51 12.23 -0.78
C PHE A 59 -2.12 12.36 0.71
N GLY A 60 -3.09 12.21 1.60
CA GLY A 60 -2.89 12.24 3.05
C GLY A 60 -1.92 11.17 3.54
N ILE A 61 -2.08 9.93 3.07
CA ILE A 61 -1.16 8.82 3.36
C ILE A 61 0.26 9.16 2.90
N GLY A 62 0.45 9.58 1.65
CA GLY A 62 1.78 9.90 1.12
C GLY A 62 2.46 11.04 1.88
N ARG A 63 1.70 12.08 2.25
CA ARG A 63 2.21 13.18 3.07
C ARG A 63 2.57 12.71 4.49
N HIS A 64 1.68 11.94 5.12
CA HIS A 64 1.85 11.45 6.49
C HIS A 64 3.08 10.57 6.63
N TYR A 65 3.23 9.55 5.77
CA TYR A 65 4.40 8.67 5.80
C TYR A 65 5.70 9.40 5.47
N SER A 66 5.65 10.46 4.66
CA SER A 66 6.83 11.29 4.42
C SER A 66 7.26 12.08 5.66
N LEU A 67 6.31 12.55 6.48
CA LEU A 67 6.61 13.24 7.74
C LEU A 67 7.07 12.25 8.82
N ASP A 68 6.38 11.11 8.94
CA ASP A 68 6.73 10.06 9.89
C ASP A 68 8.14 9.52 9.66
N TYR A 69 8.52 9.29 8.39
CA TYR A 69 9.87 8.89 8.03
C TYR A 69 10.91 9.91 8.49
N GLU A 70 10.69 11.20 8.24
CA GLU A 70 11.66 12.25 8.60
C GLU A 70 11.80 12.41 10.11
N LEU A 71 10.69 12.41 10.85
CA LEU A 71 10.71 12.50 12.31
C LEU A 71 11.45 11.30 12.95
N LYS A 72 11.17 10.09 12.46
CA LYS A 72 11.83 8.87 12.94
C LYS A 72 13.30 8.82 12.53
N GLU A 73 13.65 9.32 11.35
CA GLU A 73 15.03 9.42 10.88
C GLU A 73 15.84 10.35 11.79
N GLN A 74 15.31 11.54 12.10
CA GLN A 74 15.96 12.50 13.00
C GLN A 74 16.13 11.93 14.41
N ALA A 75 15.10 11.27 14.96
CA ALA A 75 15.17 10.61 16.26
C ALA A 75 16.22 9.49 16.28
N PHE A 76 16.32 8.71 15.20
CA PHE A 76 17.30 7.65 15.06
C PHE A 76 18.73 8.20 14.92
N ILE A 77 18.94 9.27 14.15
CA ILE A 77 20.24 9.93 14.01
C ILE A 77 20.74 10.41 15.37
N LYS A 78 19.88 11.08 16.15
CA LYS A 78 20.22 11.59 17.48
C LYS A 78 20.57 10.47 18.48
N LYS A 79 19.90 9.32 18.37
CA LYS A 79 20.14 8.15 19.25
C LYS A 79 21.47 7.44 18.95
N TYR A 80 21.98 7.53 17.72
CA TYR A 80 23.17 6.82 17.23
C TYR A 80 24.20 7.77 16.60
N GLU A 81 24.40 8.93 17.22
CA GLU A 81 25.23 10.03 16.70
C GLU A 81 26.71 9.61 16.51
N GLY A 82 27.18 8.59 17.25
CA GLY A 82 28.53 8.04 17.16
C GLY A 82 28.77 6.96 16.09
N ILE A 83 27.75 6.60 15.30
CA ILE A 83 27.89 5.64 14.18
C ILE A 83 28.09 6.41 12.88
N ASP A 84 28.89 5.85 11.97
CA ASP A 84 29.05 6.35 10.60
C ASP A 84 27.70 6.62 9.92
N GLU A 85 27.59 7.77 9.24
CA GLU A 85 26.34 8.25 8.65
C GLU A 85 25.76 7.26 7.64
N THR A 86 26.58 6.66 6.79
CA THR A 86 26.12 5.75 5.73
C THR A 86 25.59 4.44 6.31
N ILE A 87 26.27 3.93 7.33
CA ILE A 87 25.88 2.71 8.05
C ILE A 87 24.58 2.97 8.81
N ARG A 88 24.47 4.11 9.49
CA ARG A 88 23.29 4.52 10.26
C ARG A 88 22.05 4.68 9.38
N LEU A 89 22.17 5.38 8.25
CA LEU A 89 21.07 5.56 7.30
C LEU A 89 20.60 4.22 6.72
N THR A 90 21.53 3.29 6.45
CA THR A 90 21.21 1.95 5.95
C THR A 90 20.50 1.12 7.01
N MET A 91 20.94 1.17 8.26
CA MET A 91 20.26 0.50 9.38
C MET A 91 18.85 1.06 9.60
N PHE A 92 18.70 2.38 9.60
CA PHE A 92 17.41 3.05 9.75
C PHE A 92 16.43 2.59 8.66
N LYS A 93 16.82 2.69 7.38
CA LYS A 93 15.98 2.26 6.26
C LYS A 93 15.55 0.81 6.40
N LYS A 94 16.47 -0.09 6.72
CA LYS A 94 16.16 -1.52 6.93
C LYS A 94 15.15 -1.71 8.05
N ALA A 95 15.34 -1.07 9.20
CA ALA A 95 14.44 -1.19 10.34
C ALA A 95 13.05 -0.58 10.05
N TYR A 96 13.01 0.61 9.45
CA TYR A 96 11.77 1.31 9.10
C TYR A 96 10.93 0.50 8.10
N PHE A 97 11.54 0.05 7.00
CA PHE A 97 10.84 -0.78 6.02
C PHE A 97 10.51 -2.18 6.54
N SER A 98 11.31 -2.73 7.47
CA SER A 98 11.02 -4.00 8.12
C SER A 98 9.70 -3.92 8.92
N ASN A 99 9.49 -2.85 9.68
CA ASN A 99 8.24 -2.63 10.42
C ASN A 99 7.03 -2.50 9.49
N ILE A 100 7.16 -1.76 8.38
CA ILE A 100 6.10 -1.67 7.37
C ILE A 100 5.83 -3.03 6.72
N ALA A 101 6.88 -3.78 6.36
CA ALA A 101 6.74 -5.11 5.78
C ALA A 101 6.03 -6.09 6.73
N HIS A 102 6.30 -6.01 8.03
CA HIS A 102 5.59 -6.81 9.04
C HIS A 102 4.11 -6.47 9.11
N MET A 103 3.78 -5.17 9.11
CA MET A 103 2.39 -4.71 9.09
C MET A 103 1.68 -5.22 7.83
N LEU A 104 2.29 -5.03 6.66
CA LEU A 104 1.74 -5.50 5.38
C LEU A 104 1.58 -7.02 5.32
N SER A 105 2.54 -7.77 5.85
CA SER A 105 2.47 -9.23 5.91
C SER A 105 1.24 -9.71 6.67
N ARG A 106 0.93 -9.08 7.83
CA ARG A 106 -0.29 -9.36 8.60
C ARG A 106 -1.55 -8.99 7.83
N VAL A 107 -1.57 -7.83 7.17
CA VAL A 107 -2.71 -7.40 6.35
C VAL A 107 -2.98 -8.41 5.25
N PHE A 108 -1.96 -8.85 4.50
CA PHE A 108 -2.14 -9.87 3.45
C PHE A 108 -2.54 -11.22 4.01
N PHE A 109 -2.00 -11.63 5.16
CA PHE A 109 -2.37 -12.89 5.80
C PHE A 109 -3.85 -12.88 6.22
N ILE A 110 -4.31 -11.80 6.84
CA ILE A 110 -5.70 -11.63 7.26
C ILE A 110 -6.62 -11.46 6.06
N ALA A 111 -6.17 -10.86 4.96
CA ALA A 111 -6.96 -10.71 3.74
C ALA A 111 -7.35 -12.05 3.11
N VAL A 112 -6.58 -13.13 3.32
CA VAL A 112 -6.87 -14.47 2.77
C VAL A 112 -8.22 -15.02 3.24
N PRO A 113 -8.51 -15.19 4.56
CA PRO A 113 -9.80 -15.69 5.00
C PRO A 113 -10.97 -14.78 4.60
N PHE A 114 -10.79 -13.45 4.58
CA PHE A 114 -11.82 -12.54 4.09
C PHE A 114 -12.10 -12.70 2.60
N TYR A 115 -11.05 -12.86 1.78
CA TYR A 115 -11.22 -13.14 0.35
C TYR A 115 -11.96 -14.46 0.13
N VAL A 116 -11.59 -15.51 0.88
CA VAL A 116 -12.25 -16.82 0.81
C VAL A 116 -13.73 -16.68 1.17
N ALA A 117 -14.05 -16.06 2.31
CA ALA A 117 -15.43 -15.88 2.76
C ALA A 117 -16.29 -15.07 1.77
N ALA A 118 -15.71 -14.07 1.11
CA ALA A 118 -16.44 -13.22 0.18
C ALA A 118 -16.62 -13.84 -1.22
N ASN A 119 -15.66 -14.63 -1.70
CA ASN A 119 -15.58 -15.05 -3.11
C ASN A 119 -15.67 -16.57 -3.34
N VAL A 120 -15.49 -17.39 -2.30
CA VAL A 120 -15.60 -18.86 -2.38
C VAL A 120 -16.92 -19.27 -1.75
N LYS A 121 -17.93 -19.54 -2.58
CA LYS A 121 -19.24 -20.01 -2.13
C LYS A 121 -19.32 -21.54 -2.15
N ASP A 122 -19.35 -22.14 -3.34
CA ASP A 122 -19.59 -23.58 -3.49
C ASP A 122 -18.43 -24.35 -4.12
N THR A 123 -17.71 -23.75 -5.07
CA THR A 123 -16.58 -24.39 -5.76
C THR A 123 -15.34 -23.50 -5.78
N VAL A 124 -14.19 -24.12 -5.52
CA VAL A 124 -12.90 -23.46 -5.60
C VAL A 124 -12.49 -23.39 -7.08
N THR A 125 -12.56 -22.19 -7.65
CA THR A 125 -12.10 -21.94 -9.03
C THR A 125 -10.58 -21.74 -9.08
N LEU A 126 -9.97 -22.01 -10.22
CA LEU A 126 -8.55 -21.72 -10.46
C LEU A 126 -8.21 -20.25 -10.19
N LYS A 127 -9.11 -19.33 -10.56
CA LYS A 127 -9.00 -17.90 -10.28
C LYS A 127 -8.86 -17.63 -8.78
N ASN A 128 -9.70 -18.25 -7.95
CA ASN A 128 -9.64 -18.11 -6.50
C ASN A 128 -8.31 -18.64 -5.93
N CYS A 129 -7.83 -19.79 -6.42
CA CYS A 129 -6.53 -20.32 -6.03
C CYS A 129 -5.37 -19.36 -6.35
N ILE A 130 -5.39 -18.73 -7.53
CA ILE A 130 -4.36 -17.77 -7.93
C ILE A 130 -4.32 -16.56 -7.00
N TYR A 131 -5.47 -15.94 -6.70
CA TYR A 131 -5.51 -14.79 -5.79
C TYR A 131 -5.06 -15.16 -4.37
N ILE A 132 -5.53 -16.28 -3.83
CA ILE A 132 -5.10 -16.78 -2.51
C ILE A 132 -3.59 -17.03 -2.50
N ALA A 133 -3.05 -17.69 -3.54
CA ALA A 133 -1.63 -17.96 -3.64
C ALA A 133 -0.79 -16.67 -3.70
N ILE A 134 -1.20 -15.69 -4.49
CA ILE A 134 -0.51 -14.39 -4.57
C ILE A 134 -0.50 -13.68 -3.21
N LEU A 135 -1.64 -13.64 -2.52
CA LEU A 135 -1.74 -13.03 -1.18
C LEU A 135 -0.85 -13.75 -0.16
N MET A 136 -0.82 -15.08 -0.16
CA MET A 136 0.04 -15.86 0.72
C MET A 136 1.53 -15.67 0.40
N ILE A 137 1.92 -15.71 -0.87
CA ILE A 137 3.31 -15.49 -1.29
C ILE A 137 3.76 -14.09 -0.89
N ALA A 138 2.94 -13.06 -1.12
CA ALA A 138 3.22 -11.70 -0.69
C ALA A 138 3.40 -11.61 0.84
N SER A 139 2.49 -12.23 1.60
CA SER A 139 2.58 -12.29 3.06
C SER A 139 3.88 -12.94 3.55
N ILE A 140 4.26 -14.09 2.99
CA ILE A 140 5.48 -14.83 3.34
C ILE A 140 6.73 -14.04 2.96
N ALA A 141 6.78 -13.47 1.76
CA ALA A 141 7.91 -12.68 1.28
C ALA A 141 8.16 -11.47 2.19
N LEU A 142 7.10 -10.76 2.57
CA LEU A 142 7.17 -9.61 3.47
C LEU A 142 7.55 -10.00 4.89
N TYR A 143 7.04 -11.12 5.39
CA TYR A 143 7.46 -11.66 6.69
C TYR A 143 8.93 -12.07 6.69
N GLY A 144 9.41 -12.68 5.60
CA GLY A 144 10.81 -13.03 5.41
C GLY A 144 11.71 -11.81 5.40
N TYR A 145 11.31 -10.74 4.69
CA TYR A 145 12.00 -9.46 4.70
C TYR A 145 12.06 -8.85 6.12
N TYR A 146 10.93 -8.86 6.84
CA TYR A 146 10.87 -8.42 8.23
C TYR A 146 11.83 -9.23 9.10
N LYS A 147 11.74 -10.55 9.08
CA LYS A 147 12.59 -11.43 9.91
C LYS A 147 14.09 -11.23 9.63
N LYS A 148 14.46 -10.97 8.39
CA LYS A 148 15.86 -10.72 7.98
C LYS A 148 16.39 -9.37 8.45
N ASN A 149 15.54 -8.33 8.46
CA ASN A 149 15.95 -6.94 8.70
C ASN A 149 15.49 -6.40 10.07
N ASN A 150 14.74 -7.18 10.84
CA ASN A 150 14.39 -6.85 12.22
C ASN A 150 15.63 -7.01 13.10
N VAL A 151 16.28 -5.88 13.39
CA VAL A 151 17.33 -5.78 14.39
C VAL A 151 16.64 -5.51 15.73
N LYS A 152 16.62 -6.49 16.63
CA LYS A 152 15.93 -6.41 17.94
C LYS A 152 16.38 -5.22 18.80
N ASP A 153 17.57 -4.68 18.53
CA ASP A 153 18.15 -3.55 19.25
C ASP A 153 17.78 -2.18 18.68
N ILE A 154 17.14 -2.14 17.51
CA ILE A 154 16.67 -0.91 16.86
C ILE A 154 15.17 -0.77 17.11
N THR A 155 14.84 -0.14 18.23
CA THR A 155 13.50 0.38 18.51
C THR A 155 13.33 1.72 17.82
N LEU A 156 12.40 1.74 16.84
CA LEU A 156 11.93 2.92 16.09
C LEU A 156 10.65 3.47 16.69
#